data_AF-A0A9P7JLV2-F1
#
_entry.id   AF-A0A9P7JLV2-F1
#
_cell.length_a   1.000
_cell.length_b   1.000
_cell.length_c   1.000
_cell.angle_alpha   90.00
_cell.angle_beta   90.00
_cell.angle_gamma   90.00
#
_symmetry.space_group_name_H-M   'P 1'
#
loop_
_entity.id
_entity.type
_entity.pdbx_description
1 polymer ?
#
loop_
_entity_poly.entity_id
_entity_poly.type
_entity_poly.pdbx_seq_one_letter_code
_entity_poly.pdbx_strand_id
1 'polypeptide(L)'
;MHLLAVFTALLVVVAANARRITMHEIGEHQLEAAKRWQTSSSQSRSVKHSGVQNITFTNPKASEFYVDGTSLPLVDFDVGPSWSGLLPISNSPNETRQLYFWFFPPGPEGSLDDLIFCLYLKDKR
;
A
#
# COMPACT_ATOMS: atom_id res chain seq x y z
N MET A 1 21.32 -40.12 -30.45
CA MET A 1 21.89 -39.53 -29.22
C MET A 1 22.44 -38.10 -29.37
N HIS A 2 22.40 -37.47 -30.56
CA HIS A 2 22.84 -36.05 -30.71
C HIS A 2 21.71 -35.03 -30.80
N LEU A 3 20.45 -35.44 -31.06
CA LEU A 3 19.33 -34.50 -31.20
C LEU A 3 18.78 -34.00 -29.85
N LEU A 4 18.92 -34.78 -28.77
CA LEU A 4 18.44 -34.43 -27.43
C LEU A 4 19.33 -33.38 -26.74
N ALA A 5 20.62 -33.33 -27.09
CA ALA A 5 21.59 -32.40 -26.50
C ALA A 5 21.48 -30.96 -27.06
N VAL A 6 20.96 -30.81 -28.28
CA VAL A 6 20.76 -29.49 -28.90
C VAL A 6 19.55 -28.78 -28.29
N PHE A 7 18.50 -29.52 -27.92
CA PHE A 7 17.32 -28.97 -27.27
C PHE A 7 17.57 -28.53 -25.83
N THR A 8 18.44 -29.21 -25.07
CA THR A 8 18.82 -28.75 -23.73
C THR A 8 19.71 -27.51 -23.77
N ALA A 9 20.54 -27.33 -24.80
CA ALA A 9 21.33 -26.11 -24.96
C ALA A 9 20.49 -24.86 -25.26
N LEU A 10 19.35 -25.01 -25.95
CA LEU A 10 18.46 -23.88 -26.28
C LEU A 10 17.61 -23.41 -25.08
N LEU A 11 17.30 -24.30 -24.13
CA LEU A 11 16.52 -23.96 -22.92
C LEU A 11 17.32 -23.20 -21.86
N VAL A 12 18.66 -23.23 -21.89
CA VAL A 12 19.51 -22.52 -20.92
C VAL A 12 19.63 -21.03 -21.22
N VAL A 13 19.40 -20.58 -22.45
CA VAL A 13 19.60 -19.17 -22.85
C VAL A 13 18.45 -18.26 -22.39
N VAL A 14 17.27 -18.78 -22.09
CA VAL A 14 16.09 -17.96 -21.71
C VAL A 14 16.01 -17.70 -20.19
N ALA A 15 16.75 -18.43 -19.36
CA ALA A 15 16.57 -18.43 -17.90
C ALA A 15 17.40 -17.39 -17.11
N ALA A 16 18.21 -16.54 -17.76
CA ALA A 16 19.18 -15.71 -17.04
C ALA A 16 19.17 -14.22 -17.44
N ASN A 17 17.98 -13.59 -17.50
CA ASN A 17 17.87 -12.13 -17.57
C ASN A 17 17.01 -11.59 -16.42
N ALA A 18 17.38 -11.92 -15.18
CA ALA A 18 17.00 -11.07 -14.06
C ALA A 18 17.74 -9.73 -14.26
N ARG A 19 17.03 -8.68 -14.69
CA ARG A 19 17.58 -7.33 -14.79
C ARG A 19 18.11 -6.93 -13.41
N ARG A 20 19.42 -7.01 -13.22
CA ARG A 20 20.10 -6.45 -12.06
C ARG A 20 20.11 -4.94 -12.25
N ILE A 21 19.13 -4.26 -11.65
CA ILE A 21 19.11 -2.80 -11.59
C ILE A 21 20.39 -2.38 -10.89
N THR A 22 21.17 -1.54 -11.55
CA THR A 22 22.45 -1.09 -11.00
C THR A 22 22.21 -0.02 -9.94
N MET A 23 23.13 0.14 -8.98
CA MET A 23 22.98 1.15 -7.91
C MET A 23 22.79 2.58 -8.47
N HIS A 24 23.38 2.87 -9.62
CA HIS A 24 23.23 4.15 -10.31
C HIS A 24 21.79 4.38 -10.79
N GLU A 25 21.20 3.38 -11.43
CA GLU A 25 19.83 3.42 -11.95
C GLU A 25 18.80 3.58 -10.81
N ILE A 26 19.03 2.92 -9.67
CA ILE A 26 18.23 3.14 -8.44
C ILE A 26 18.32 4.61 -8.00
N GLY A 27 19.52 5.20 -8.00
CA GLY A 27 19.72 6.60 -7.64
C GLY A 27 19.01 7.57 -8.59
N GLU A 28 19.02 7.30 -9.89
CA GLU A 28 18.28 8.10 -10.89
C GLU A 28 16.77 8.03 -10.67
N HIS A 29 16.22 6.83 -10.42
CA HIS A 29 14.81 6.66 -10.09
C HIS A 29 14.41 7.36 -8.79
N GLN A 30 15.28 7.34 -7.77
CA GLN A 30 15.06 8.06 -6.52
C GLN A 30 15.05 9.58 -6.73
N LEU A 31 15.97 10.09 -7.56
CA LEU A 31 16.03 11.52 -7.88
C LEU A 31 14.78 11.96 -8.66
N GLU A 32 14.37 11.16 -9.65
CA GLU A 32 13.17 11.40 -10.45
C GLU A 32 11.91 11.38 -9.58
N ALA A 33 11.79 10.41 -8.67
CA ALA A 33 10.72 10.38 -7.68
C ALA A 33 10.75 11.64 -6.81
N ALA A 34 11.90 12.01 -6.25
CA ALA A 34 12.05 13.20 -5.41
C ALA A 34 11.63 14.49 -6.13
N LYS A 35 11.97 14.64 -7.42
CA LYS A 35 11.55 15.78 -8.25
C LYS A 35 10.03 15.82 -8.46
N ARG A 36 9.39 14.67 -8.68
CA ARG A 36 7.92 14.58 -8.77
C ARG A 36 7.27 15.03 -7.47
N TRP A 37 7.74 14.52 -6.33
CA TRP A 37 7.24 14.91 -5.01
C TRP A 37 7.41 16.41 -4.72
N GLN A 38 8.55 17.01 -5.08
CA GLN A 38 8.79 18.45 -4.89
C GLN A 38 7.86 19.31 -5.75
N THR A 39 7.66 18.93 -7.01
CA THR A 39 6.75 19.63 -7.93
C THR A 39 5.30 19.56 -7.43
N SER A 40 4.84 18.37 -7.01
CA SER A 40 3.51 18.19 -6.43
C SER A 40 3.32 18.95 -5.11
N SER A 41 4.35 19.03 -4.26
CA SER A 41 4.29 19.77 -2.99
C SER A 41 4.17 21.28 -3.17
N SER A 42 4.77 21.82 -4.23
CA SER A 42 4.76 23.26 -4.54
C SER A 42 3.40 23.72 -5.07
N GLN A 43 2.64 22.79 -5.67
CA GLN A 43 1.28 23.02 -6.18
C GLN A 43 0.20 22.77 -5.10
N SER A 44 0.59 22.20 -3.95
CA SER A 44 -0.30 21.84 -2.82
C SER A 44 -0.30 22.87 -1.67
N ARG A 45 0.21 24.09 -1.89
CA ARG A 45 0.07 25.19 -0.92
C ARG A 45 -1.26 25.93 -1.08
N SER A 46 -2.37 25.20 -0.99
CA SER A 46 -3.72 25.69 -0.63
C SER A 46 -4.75 24.58 -0.81
N VAL A 47 -4.52 23.39 -0.24
CA VAL A 47 -5.61 22.41 -0.12
C VAL A 47 -6.51 22.89 1.02
N LYS A 48 -7.71 23.36 0.68
CA LYS A 48 -8.79 23.52 1.65
C LYS A 48 -8.96 22.17 2.35
N HIS A 49 -8.60 22.12 3.62
CA HIS A 49 -8.70 20.94 4.46
C HIS A 49 -10.17 20.72 4.83
N SER A 50 -11.01 20.27 3.89
CA SER A 50 -12.43 20.07 4.19
C SER A 50 -13.09 19.12 3.18
N GLY A 51 -12.70 17.85 3.18
CA GLY A 51 -13.48 16.84 2.47
C GLY A 51 -12.78 15.50 2.33
N VAL A 52 -13.03 14.59 3.26
CA VAL A 52 -12.84 13.16 2.96
C VAL A 52 -13.82 12.77 1.86
N GLN A 53 -13.38 11.99 0.88
CA GLN A 53 -14.31 11.48 -0.12
C GLN A 53 -15.29 10.48 0.50
N ASN A 54 -16.56 10.57 0.11
CA ASN A 54 -17.57 9.66 0.61
C ASN A 54 -17.39 8.28 -0.05
N ILE A 55 -16.99 7.29 0.74
CA ILE A 55 -16.79 5.92 0.27
C ILE A 55 -17.97 5.04 0.64
N THR A 56 -18.23 4.01 -0.16
CA THR A 56 -19.26 2.99 0.14
C THR A 56 -18.65 1.60 0.08
N PHE A 57 -18.97 0.78 1.07
CA PHE A 57 -18.54 -0.62 1.10
C PHE A 57 -19.65 -1.52 0.60
N THR A 58 -19.34 -2.41 -0.34
CA THR A 58 -20.27 -3.44 -0.82
C THR A 58 -20.60 -4.45 0.29
N ASN A 59 -19.66 -4.69 1.22
CA ASN A 59 -19.87 -5.57 2.37
C ASN A 59 -20.35 -4.76 3.58
N PRO A 60 -21.58 -4.98 4.08
CA PRO A 60 -22.13 -4.21 5.21
C PRO A 60 -21.36 -4.43 6.52
N LYS A 61 -20.61 -5.53 6.65
CA LYS A 61 -19.74 -5.79 7.82
C LYS A 61 -18.65 -4.75 8.01
N ALA A 62 -18.35 -3.93 7.00
CA ALA A 62 -17.43 -2.81 7.16
C ALA A 62 -17.84 -1.85 8.29
N SER A 63 -19.14 -1.73 8.58
CA SER A 63 -19.65 -0.90 9.68
C SER A 63 -19.16 -1.33 11.06
N GLU A 64 -18.81 -2.62 11.25
CA GLU A 64 -18.26 -3.14 12.51
C GLU A 64 -16.89 -2.54 12.85
N PHE A 65 -16.18 -2.03 11.85
CA PHE A 65 -14.84 -1.46 12.00
C PHE A 65 -14.83 0.06 12.07
N TYR A 66 -15.99 0.72 11.99
CA TYR A 66 -16.06 2.18 11.95
C TYR A 66 -15.51 2.82 13.23
N VAL A 67 -14.69 3.85 13.06
CA VAL A 67 -14.13 4.66 14.14
C VAL A 67 -14.69 6.08 14.01
N ASP A 68 -15.34 6.54 15.07
CA ASP A 68 -15.70 7.95 15.21
C ASP A 68 -14.46 8.76 15.58
N GLY A 69 -13.95 9.51 14.59
CA GLY A 69 -12.73 10.32 14.70
C GLY A 69 -12.80 11.42 15.77
N THR A 70 -13.99 11.80 16.23
CA THR A 70 -14.18 12.80 17.29
C THR A 70 -14.08 12.21 18.70
N SER A 71 -14.16 10.89 18.83
CA SER A 71 -14.25 10.19 20.11
C SER A 71 -12.91 9.62 20.60
N LEU A 72 -11.82 9.85 19.85
CA LEU A 72 -10.51 9.28 20.15
C LEU A 72 -9.90 9.92 21.41
N PRO A 73 -9.49 9.10 22.40
CA PRO A 73 -8.82 9.62 23.59
C PRO A 73 -7.52 10.35 23.23
N LEU A 74 -7.30 11.52 23.86
CA LEU A 74 -6.08 12.32 23.71
C LEU A 74 -5.84 12.89 22.30
N VAL A 75 -6.87 12.88 21.44
CA VAL A 75 -6.85 13.54 20.13
C VAL A 75 -7.82 14.72 20.21
N ASP A 76 -7.33 15.94 20.06
CA ASP A 76 -8.09 17.19 20.23
C ASP A 76 -8.65 17.76 18.91
N PHE A 77 -8.54 17.00 17.82
CA PHE A 77 -9.07 17.33 16.51
C PHE A 77 -9.83 16.14 15.92
N ASP A 78 -10.77 16.42 15.02
CA ASP A 78 -11.45 15.37 14.27
C ASP A 78 -10.53 14.81 13.19
N VAL A 79 -10.17 13.53 13.31
CA VAL A 79 -9.38 12.80 12.29
C VAL A 79 -10.22 12.38 11.08
N GLY A 80 -11.55 12.57 11.15
CA GLY A 80 -12.51 12.15 10.14
C GLY A 80 -12.92 10.67 10.26
N PRO A 81 -13.83 10.21 9.39
CA PRO A 81 -14.28 8.82 9.38
C PRO A 81 -13.13 7.90 9.00
N SER A 82 -12.94 6.84 9.78
CA SER A 82 -11.93 5.81 9.52
C SER A 82 -12.42 4.43 9.93
N TRP A 83 -11.69 3.39 9.55
CA TRP A 83 -12.02 2.01 9.88
C TRP A 83 -10.82 1.29 10.46
N SER A 84 -10.96 0.67 11.63
CA SER A 84 -9.86 -0.06 12.26
C SER A 84 -10.32 -1.33 12.95
N GLY A 85 -9.43 -2.31 13.05
CA GLY A 85 -9.71 -3.53 13.79
C GLY A 85 -8.75 -4.67 13.47
N LEU A 86 -9.19 -5.88 13.78
CA LEU A 86 -8.42 -7.10 13.57
C LEU A 86 -9.02 -7.92 12.42
N LEU A 87 -8.17 -8.32 11.47
CA LEU A 87 -8.53 -9.20 10.37
C LEU A 87 -7.89 -10.58 10.58
N PRO A 88 -8.65 -11.68 10.40
CA PRO A 88 -8.07 -13.02 10.41
C PRO A 88 -7.13 -13.19 9.22
N ILE A 89 -5.98 -13.84 9.45
CA ILE A 89 -4.99 -14.03 8.38
C ILE A 89 -5.30 -15.23 7.47
N SER A 90 -6.19 -16.13 7.89
CA SER A 90 -6.62 -17.28 7.11
C SER A 90 -8.00 -17.78 7.55
N ASN A 91 -8.60 -18.64 6.73
CA ASN A 91 -9.85 -19.33 7.05
C ASN A 91 -9.65 -20.66 7.81
N SER A 92 -8.43 -20.94 8.29
CA SER A 92 -8.15 -22.16 9.06
C SER A 92 -8.84 -22.08 10.42
N PRO A 93 -9.55 -23.14 10.86
CA PRO A 93 -10.34 -23.10 12.10
C PRO A 93 -9.49 -22.94 13.37
N ASN A 94 -8.20 -23.27 13.30
CA ASN A 94 -7.28 -23.18 14.45
C ASN A 94 -6.28 -22.01 14.32
N GLU A 95 -6.47 -21.12 13.34
CA GLU A 95 -5.65 -19.92 13.22
C GLU A 95 -6.13 -18.86 14.20
N THR A 96 -5.23 -18.38 15.06
CA THR A 96 -5.54 -17.37 16.10
C THR A 96 -4.90 -16.03 15.82
N ARG A 97 -3.94 -15.97 14.89
CA ARG A 97 -3.24 -14.74 14.52
C ARG A 97 -4.17 -13.83 13.72
N GLN A 98 -4.06 -12.54 14.00
CA GLN A 98 -4.83 -11.50 13.35
C GLN A 98 -3.91 -10.34 12.97
N LEU A 99 -4.24 -9.64 11.89
CA LEU A 99 -3.59 -8.40 11.47
C LEU A 99 -4.41 -7.23 11.96
N TYR A 100 -3.76 -6.32 12.68
CA TYR A 100 -4.35 -5.01 12.93
C TYR A 100 -4.29 -4.17 11.65
N PHE A 101 -5.38 -3.48 11.33
CA PHE A 101 -5.42 -2.50 10.26
C PHE A 101 -6.05 -1.20 10.78
N TRP A 102 -5.67 -0.09 10.12
CA TRP A 102 -6.36 1.18 10.23
C TRP A 102 -6.39 1.83 8.85
N PHE A 103 -7.58 1.88 8.27
CA PHE A 103 -7.86 2.40 6.95
C PHE A 103 -8.46 3.80 7.04
N PHE A 104 -7.90 4.71 6.25
CA PHE A 104 -8.43 6.04 6.03
C PHE A 104 -8.85 6.19 4.57
N PRO A 105 -10.03 6.77 4.31
CA PRO A 105 -10.48 7.08 2.96
C PRO A 105 -9.57 8.11 2.29
N PRO A 106 -9.54 8.17 0.95
CA PRO A 106 -8.76 9.17 0.25
C PRO A 106 -9.23 10.58 0.60
N GLY A 107 -8.27 11.50 0.68
CA GLY A 107 -8.54 12.93 0.80
C GLY A 107 -9.26 13.49 -0.44
N PRO A 108 -9.57 14.80 -0.47
CA PRO A 108 -10.43 15.40 -1.50
C PRO A 108 -9.92 15.14 -2.93
N GLU A 109 -8.60 15.16 -3.12
CA GLU A 109 -7.92 14.99 -4.40
C GLU A 109 -7.39 13.56 -4.61
N GLY A 110 -7.72 12.62 -3.72
CA GLY A 110 -7.27 11.23 -3.83
C GLY A 110 -8.06 10.43 -4.87
N SER A 111 -7.55 9.26 -5.24
CA SER A 111 -8.26 8.33 -6.13
C SER A 111 -9.17 7.40 -5.32
N LEU A 112 -10.37 7.12 -5.83
CA LEU A 112 -11.26 6.07 -5.29
C LEU A 112 -10.92 4.67 -5.81
N ASP A 113 -10.11 4.60 -6.86
CA ASP A 113 -9.73 3.34 -7.50
C ASP A 113 -8.40 2.79 -6.97
N ASP A 114 -7.65 3.59 -6.20
CA ASP A 114 -6.36 3.21 -5.65
C ASP A 114 -6.47 2.82 -4.17
N LEU A 115 -5.79 1.72 -3.82
CA LEU A 115 -5.62 1.28 -2.43
C LEU A 115 -4.13 1.17 -2.09
N ILE A 116 -3.70 1.93 -1.07
CA ILE A 116 -2.31 1.97 -0.62
C ILE A 116 -2.18 1.18 0.68
N PHE A 117 -1.28 0.21 0.71
CA PHE A 117 -0.93 -0.54 1.91
C PHE A 117 0.38 -0.04 2.52
N CYS A 118 0.31 0.44 3.76
CA CYS A 118 1.49 0.82 4.55
C CYS A 118 1.83 -0.30 5.54
N LEU A 119 2.92 -1.03 5.29
CA LEU A 119 3.39 -2.12 6.14
C LEU A 119 4.59 -1.68 6.97
N TYR A 120 4.47 -1.76 8.29
CA TYR A 120 5.56 -1.48 9.21
C TYR A 120 6.29 -2.78 9.56
N LEU A 121 7.51 -2.94 9.03
CA LEU A 121 8.40 -4.04 9.39
C LEU A 121 9.32 -3.58 10.52
N LYS A 122 9.23 -4.25 11.67
CA LYS A 122 10.17 -4.06 12.77
C LYS A 122 11.31 -5.06 12.58
N ASP A 123 12.53 -4.55 12.38
CA ASP A 123 13.71 -5.40 12.42
C ASP A 123 13.89 -5.96 13.85
N LYS A 124 14.03 -7.28 13.96
CA LYS A 124 14.36 -7.93 15.23
C LYS A 124 15.88 -8.00 15.32
N ARG A 125 16.47 -7.04 16.01
CA ARG A 125 17.84 -7.18 16.52
C ARG A 125 17.89 -8.26 17.61
#